data_AF-A0A9D9Z111-F1
#
_entry.id   AF-A0A9D9Z111-F1
#
_cell.length_a   1.000
_cell.length_b   1.000
_cell.length_c   1.000
_cell.angle_alpha   90.00
_cell.angle_beta   90.00
_cell.angle_gamma   90.00
#
_symmetry.space_group_name_H-M   'P 1'
#
loop_
_entity.id
_entity.type
_entity.pdbx_description
1 polymer ?
#
loop_
_entity_poly.entity_id
_entity_poly.type
_entity_poly.pdbx_seq_one_letter_code
_entity_poly.pdbx_strand_id
1 'polypeptide(L)'
;MVKIIATVGTSLLTNLRREIQNNKTSMQNDRSNEYGDIIAFLDDIKDKTFVCYKPLEDKIKKIKKTLVDFAKKSDYSCAEIKSLLSIQKEIKADLLIYLLASDSVSSALVAMIIKEVLENKLNSGSMINFNENLDVIEGLQVRDREKFCNDGMPNLVKRIYNIADDGYSSEVILNITAGYKGTIPFLTILGQVNHFPLYYIFEETDALIKIPQTPVDIDWEKIGKNADLLEKLEKEGTIEEKKMCQEDIKALKDIETLIERYEGMVCLNSLGIIFWHRYRSSYELFKLYKDEFERYIKLAEDEKNRIDKALLDLKKKYENNPGDSQLKHRLQGCSLPTGYDCFKCNEERVEIRMLWHAESRKGKYGESLTDFYIAIISAGSEVHNANDEYVKTFNDFAMKHQDLEMDKFHVIKIKK
;
A
#
# COMPACT_ATOMS: atom_id res chain seq x y z
N MET A 1 -0.30 -20.03 -5.26
CA MET A 1 0.56 -19.81 -4.08
C MET A 1 -0.13 -18.83 -3.15
N VAL A 2 0.02 -19.00 -1.85
CA VAL A 2 -0.44 -18.05 -0.81
C VAL A 2 0.74 -17.14 -0.45
N LYS A 3 0.54 -15.83 -0.44
CA LYS A 3 1.59 -14.88 -0.07
C LYS A 3 1.67 -14.76 1.44
N ILE A 4 2.88 -14.82 2.00
CA ILE A 4 3.12 -14.52 3.41
C ILE A 4 4.09 -13.36 3.48
N ILE A 5 3.71 -12.29 4.18
CA ILE A 5 4.59 -11.16 4.46
C ILE A 5 4.98 -11.24 5.93
N ALA A 6 6.27 -11.36 6.22
CA ALA A 6 6.80 -11.55 7.57
C ALA A 6 7.85 -10.49 7.90
N THR A 7 7.64 -9.77 9.01
CA THR A 7 8.66 -8.86 9.54
C THR A 7 9.77 -9.64 10.26
N VAL A 8 11.01 -9.16 10.13
CA VAL A 8 12.20 -9.85 10.64
C VAL A 8 12.78 -9.11 11.84
N GLY A 9 12.87 -9.80 12.97
CA GLY A 9 13.53 -9.35 14.19
C GLY A 9 14.98 -9.80 14.26
N THR A 10 15.53 -9.76 15.48
CA THR A 10 16.94 -10.12 15.76
C THR A 10 17.04 -11.27 16.79
N SER A 11 15.96 -12.05 16.93
CA SER A 11 15.87 -13.14 17.91
C SER A 11 16.93 -14.22 17.66
N LEU A 12 17.26 -14.50 16.39
CA LEU A 12 18.33 -15.42 16.01
C LEU A 12 19.69 -15.03 16.62
N LEU A 13 20.05 -13.76 16.54
CA LEU A 13 21.32 -13.23 17.07
C LEU A 13 21.34 -13.32 18.59
N THR A 14 20.21 -12.99 19.23
CA THR A 14 20.06 -13.06 20.69
C THR A 14 20.17 -14.50 21.19
N ASN A 15 19.55 -15.45 20.49
CA ASN A 15 19.59 -16.87 20.85
C ASN A 15 20.99 -17.47 20.64
N LEU A 16 21.69 -17.11 19.56
CA LEU A 16 23.09 -17.51 19.35
C LEU A 16 23.98 -16.98 20.48
N ARG A 17 23.85 -15.70 20.85
CA ARG A 17 24.61 -15.10 21.97
C ARG A 17 24.41 -15.90 23.26
N ARG A 18 23.16 -16.28 23.57
CA ARG A 18 22.83 -17.07 24.75
C ARG A 18 23.48 -18.46 24.70
N GLU A 19 23.44 -19.16 23.56
CA GLU A 19 24.10 -20.46 23.40
C GLU A 19 25.62 -20.34 23.63
N ILE A 20 26.24 -19.33 23.03
CA ILE A 20 27.67 -19.07 23.19
C ILE A 20 28.04 -18.81 24.65
N GLN A 21 27.26 -17.97 25.34
CA GLN A 21 27.50 -17.63 26.74
C GLN A 21 27.39 -18.86 27.65
N ASN A 22 26.37 -19.70 27.46
CA ASN A 22 26.21 -20.94 28.21
C ASN A 22 27.38 -21.91 27.98
N ASN A 23 27.86 -22.00 26.74
CA ASN A 23 29.00 -22.87 26.39
C ASN A 23 30.34 -22.33 26.94
N LYS A 24 30.55 -21.00 26.99
CA LYS A 24 31.76 -20.39 27.56
C LYS A 24 31.97 -20.73 29.03
N THR A 25 30.89 -20.89 29.81
CA THR A 25 30.97 -21.32 31.22
C THR A 25 31.51 -22.76 31.36
N SER A 26 31.55 -23.54 30.27
CA SER A 26 31.89 -24.97 30.29
C SER A 26 33.21 -25.36 29.59
N MET A 27 33.96 -24.44 28.95
CA MET A 27 35.14 -24.80 28.13
C MET A 27 36.38 -23.90 28.34
N GLN A 28 37.58 -24.50 28.24
CA GLN A 28 38.89 -23.80 28.26
C GLN A 28 39.50 -23.58 26.86
N ASN A 29 39.85 -22.31 26.61
CA ASN A 29 41.02 -21.74 25.93
C ASN A 29 41.12 -21.54 24.39
N ASP A 30 40.52 -22.33 23.50
CA ASP A 30 40.63 -22.04 22.03
C ASP A 30 39.32 -21.51 21.40
N ARG A 31 38.18 -22.15 21.66
CA ARG A 31 36.87 -21.66 21.19
C ARG A 31 36.43 -20.36 21.88
N SER A 32 37.06 -20.00 22.99
CA SER A 32 36.78 -18.77 23.74
C SER A 32 37.05 -17.51 22.93
N ASN A 33 38.10 -17.53 22.09
CA ASN A 33 38.52 -16.38 21.28
C ASN A 33 37.58 -16.19 20.09
N GLU A 34 37.28 -17.24 19.32
CA GLU A 34 36.32 -17.19 18.21
C GLU A 34 34.93 -16.74 18.66
N TYR A 35 34.43 -17.30 19.77
CA TYR A 35 33.18 -16.85 20.37
C TYR A 35 33.24 -15.42 20.94
N GLY A 36 34.43 -14.97 21.36
CA GLY A 36 34.68 -13.58 21.74
C GLY A 36 34.49 -12.64 20.54
N ASP A 37 35.11 -12.97 19.41
CA ASP A 37 35.03 -12.20 18.18
C ASP A 37 33.59 -12.12 17.64
N ILE A 38 32.85 -13.24 17.71
CA ILE A 38 31.42 -13.25 17.32
C ILE A 38 30.61 -12.32 18.22
N ILE A 39 30.75 -12.41 19.54
CA ILE A 39 30.01 -11.54 20.47
C ILE A 39 30.37 -10.07 20.22
N ALA A 40 31.66 -9.75 20.09
CA ALA A 40 32.12 -8.39 19.81
C ALA A 40 31.55 -7.87 18.48
N PHE A 41 31.47 -8.71 17.46
CA PHE A 41 30.84 -8.34 16.20
C PHE A 41 29.33 -8.12 16.34
N LEU A 42 28.61 -8.99 17.05
CA LEU A 42 27.17 -8.83 17.31
C LEU A 42 26.88 -7.51 18.05
N ASP A 43 27.75 -7.15 19.01
CA ASP A 43 27.66 -5.87 19.72
C ASP A 43 27.97 -4.68 18.78
N ASP A 44 28.95 -4.80 17.87
CA ASP A 44 29.28 -3.77 16.88
C ASP A 44 28.12 -3.49 15.91
N ILE A 45 27.38 -4.52 15.48
CA ILE A 45 26.30 -4.35 14.49
C ILE A 45 24.92 -4.06 15.09
N LYS A 46 24.75 -4.27 16.40
CA LYS A 46 23.45 -4.13 17.09
C LYS A 46 22.77 -2.82 16.74
N ASP A 47 23.58 -1.76 16.68
CA ASP A 47 23.10 -0.41 16.52
C ASP A 47 23.37 0.23 15.15
N LYS A 48 23.85 -0.52 14.16
CA LYS A 48 24.18 0.04 12.84
C LYS A 48 22.98 -0.01 11.89
N THR A 49 22.73 1.10 11.20
CA THR A 49 21.76 1.20 10.09
C THR A 49 22.23 0.40 8.89
N PHE A 50 21.32 0.04 7.99
CA PHE A 50 21.64 -0.88 6.89
C PHE A 50 22.72 -0.35 5.94
N VAL A 51 22.89 0.97 5.82
CA VAL A 51 23.99 1.57 5.03
C VAL A 51 25.38 1.07 5.46
N CYS A 52 25.54 0.65 6.72
CA CYS A 52 26.80 0.08 7.21
C CYS A 52 27.01 -1.39 6.80
N TYR A 53 26.04 -2.05 6.17
CA TYR A 53 26.12 -3.47 5.82
C TYR A 53 27.27 -3.74 4.84
N LYS A 54 27.37 -2.95 3.76
CA LYS A 54 28.40 -3.13 2.73
C LYS A 54 29.83 -2.96 3.27
N PRO A 55 30.16 -1.92 4.07
CA PRO A 55 31.45 -1.83 4.77
C PRO A 55 31.78 -3.01 5.70
N LEU A 56 30.78 -3.74 6.18
CA LEU A 56 30.93 -4.85 7.11
C LEU A 56 30.90 -6.23 6.44
N GLU A 57 30.74 -6.29 5.11
CA GLU A 57 30.47 -7.53 4.37
C GLU A 57 31.51 -8.62 4.64
N ASP A 58 32.80 -8.27 4.71
CA ASP A 58 33.87 -9.24 4.97
C ASP A 58 33.82 -9.80 6.39
N LYS A 59 33.44 -8.98 7.38
CA LYS A 59 33.23 -9.45 8.76
C LYS A 59 31.99 -10.33 8.86
N ILE A 60 30.91 -9.94 8.17
CA ILE A 60 29.67 -10.71 8.09
C ILE A 60 29.95 -12.09 7.47
N LYS A 61 30.69 -12.17 6.37
CA LYS A 61 31.07 -13.43 5.71
C LYS A 61 31.76 -14.40 6.67
N LYS A 62 32.64 -13.91 7.54
CA LYS A 62 33.37 -14.75 8.52
C LYS A 62 32.42 -15.42 9.52
N ILE A 63 31.37 -14.73 9.97
CA ILE A 63 30.45 -15.26 10.98
C ILE A 63 29.18 -15.90 10.39
N LYS A 64 28.89 -15.65 9.10
CA LYS A 64 27.67 -16.11 8.43
C LYS A 64 27.50 -17.62 8.54
N LYS A 65 28.58 -18.39 8.36
CA LYS A 65 28.55 -19.85 8.49
C LYS A 65 28.06 -20.28 9.87
N THR A 66 28.60 -19.70 10.94
CA THR A 66 28.19 -20.02 12.31
C THR A 66 26.73 -19.70 12.57
N LEU A 67 26.23 -18.57 12.03
CA LEU A 67 24.82 -18.20 12.13
C LEU A 67 23.90 -19.16 11.37
N VAL A 68 24.26 -19.55 10.14
CA VAL A 68 23.50 -20.52 9.34
C VAL A 68 23.50 -21.89 10.01
N ASP A 69 24.65 -22.35 10.51
CA ASP A 69 24.77 -23.63 11.21
C ASP A 69 23.89 -23.62 12.47
N PHE A 70 23.93 -22.55 13.26
CA PHE A 70 23.05 -22.37 14.42
C PHE A 70 21.56 -22.39 14.04
N ALA A 71 21.17 -21.65 12.99
CA ALA A 71 19.80 -21.61 12.50
C ALA A 71 19.30 -22.98 11.97
N LYS A 72 20.20 -23.83 11.47
CA LYS A 72 19.86 -25.19 11.00
C LYS A 72 19.68 -26.19 12.14
N LYS A 73 20.27 -25.97 13.33
CA LYS A 73 20.22 -26.92 14.46
C LYS A 73 18.80 -27.24 14.92
N SER A 74 17.90 -26.27 14.84
CA SER A 74 16.53 -26.41 15.36
C SER A 74 15.60 -25.41 14.70
N ASP A 75 14.35 -25.81 14.46
CA ASP A 75 13.30 -24.90 13.96
C ASP A 75 12.96 -23.81 14.98
N TYR A 76 13.39 -23.96 16.23
CA TYR A 76 13.25 -23.01 17.34
C TYR A 76 14.40 -22.01 17.43
N SER A 77 15.34 -22.00 16.47
CA SER A 77 16.48 -21.09 16.49
C SER A 77 16.08 -19.61 16.48
N CYS A 78 14.96 -19.28 15.82
CA CYS A 78 14.36 -17.96 15.84
C CYS A 78 12.84 -18.02 15.61
N ALA A 79 12.14 -16.95 15.97
CA ALA A 79 10.68 -16.89 15.92
C ALA A 79 10.12 -16.96 14.48
N GLU A 80 10.86 -16.43 13.51
CA GLU A 80 10.50 -16.39 12.09
C GLU A 80 10.51 -17.79 11.45
N ILE A 81 11.58 -18.57 11.65
CA ILE A 81 11.68 -19.94 11.12
C ILE A 81 10.54 -20.79 11.67
N LYS A 82 10.35 -20.75 12.99
CA LYS A 82 9.29 -21.47 13.69
C LYS A 82 7.90 -21.10 13.16
N SER A 83 7.61 -19.81 13.05
CA SER A 83 6.30 -19.33 12.61
C SER A 83 6.02 -19.65 11.14
N LEU A 84 6.98 -19.47 10.25
CA LEU A 84 6.82 -19.79 8.83
C LEU A 84 6.61 -21.29 8.59
N LEU A 85 7.36 -22.16 9.26
CA LEU A 85 7.16 -23.61 9.17
C LEU A 85 5.83 -24.06 9.78
N SER A 86 5.37 -23.40 10.85
CA SER A 86 4.05 -23.68 11.43
C SER A 86 2.92 -23.25 10.50
N ILE A 87 3.04 -22.07 9.88
CA ILE A 87 2.08 -21.61 8.86
C ILE A 87 2.09 -22.54 7.66
N GLN A 88 3.23 -23.07 7.21
CA GLN A 88 3.27 -24.04 6.11
C GLN A 88 2.56 -25.36 6.43
N LYS A 89 2.56 -25.78 7.70
CA LYS A 89 1.80 -26.97 8.12
C LYS A 89 0.29 -26.71 8.14
N GLU A 90 -0.11 -25.51 8.55
CA GLU A 90 -1.51 -25.06 8.60
C GLU A 90 -2.08 -24.82 7.19
N ILE A 91 -1.32 -24.10 6.35
CA ILE A 91 -1.68 -23.72 4.99
C ILE A 91 -1.28 -24.84 4.04
N LYS A 92 -2.27 -25.61 3.58
CA LYS A 92 -2.10 -26.73 2.63
C LYS A 92 -1.91 -26.25 1.18
N ALA A 93 -1.05 -25.26 0.97
CA ALA A 93 -0.75 -24.69 -0.34
C ALA A 93 0.72 -24.24 -0.41
N ASP A 94 1.23 -24.10 -1.63
CA ASP A 94 2.55 -23.52 -1.86
C ASP A 94 2.59 -22.06 -1.39
N LEU A 95 3.69 -21.67 -0.76
CA LEU A 95 3.86 -20.37 -0.12
C LEU A 95 4.80 -19.48 -0.92
N LEU A 96 4.45 -18.22 -1.05
CA LEU A 96 5.33 -17.17 -1.56
C LEU A 96 5.65 -16.20 -0.42
N ILE A 97 6.78 -16.42 0.24
CA ILE A 97 7.15 -15.70 1.46
C ILE A 97 7.97 -14.46 1.10
N TYR A 98 7.65 -13.32 1.71
CA TYR A 98 8.43 -12.09 1.65
C TYR A 98 8.88 -11.72 3.05
N LEU A 99 10.19 -11.61 3.24
CA LEU A 99 10.79 -11.16 4.49
C LEU A 99 10.98 -9.65 4.43
N LEU A 100 10.56 -8.90 5.46
CA LEU A 100 10.75 -7.44 5.56
C LEU A 100 11.60 -7.11 6.79
N ALA A 101 12.77 -6.53 6.56
CA ALA A 101 13.74 -6.16 7.59
C ALA A 101 13.62 -4.68 7.97
N SER A 102 13.96 -4.36 9.22
CA SER A 102 14.13 -2.98 9.67
C SER A 102 15.40 -2.37 9.10
N ASP A 103 15.51 -1.04 9.08
CA ASP A 103 16.72 -0.29 8.64
C ASP A 103 17.88 -0.50 9.64
N SER A 104 18.47 -1.71 9.59
CA SER A 104 19.56 -2.12 10.46
C SER A 104 20.34 -3.27 9.81
N VAL A 105 21.66 -3.30 10.08
CA VAL A 105 22.53 -4.41 9.67
C VAL A 105 22.04 -5.73 10.26
N SER A 106 21.61 -5.71 11.52
CA SER A 106 21.19 -6.90 12.26
C SER A 106 19.96 -7.58 11.67
N SER A 107 18.88 -6.82 11.40
CA SER A 107 17.64 -7.39 10.82
C SER A 107 17.86 -7.89 9.38
N ALA A 108 18.59 -7.13 8.56
CA ALA A 108 18.90 -7.53 7.19
C ALA A 108 19.75 -8.83 7.14
N LEU A 109 20.77 -8.93 7.99
CA LEU A 109 21.58 -10.16 8.12
C LEU A 109 20.71 -11.37 8.48
N VAL A 110 19.82 -11.21 9.47
CA VAL A 110 18.91 -12.28 9.89
C VAL A 110 17.95 -12.67 8.76
N ALA A 111 17.41 -11.72 7.99
CA ALA A 111 16.55 -12.01 6.85
C ALA A 111 17.26 -12.86 5.79
N MET A 112 18.51 -12.52 5.47
CA MET A 112 19.32 -13.30 4.52
C MET A 112 19.60 -14.72 5.02
N ILE A 113 19.84 -14.90 6.32
CA ILE A 113 20.07 -16.23 6.92
C ILE A 113 18.77 -17.04 6.91
N ILE A 114 17.64 -16.45 7.30
CA ILE A 114 16.34 -17.13 7.28
C ILE A 114 16.01 -17.60 5.86
N LYS A 115 16.21 -16.74 4.85
CA LYS A 115 16.04 -17.09 3.45
C LYS A 115 16.85 -18.34 3.08
N GLU A 116 18.17 -18.32 3.30
CA GLU A 116 19.07 -19.44 2.97
C GLU A 116 18.70 -20.74 3.70
N VAL A 117 18.25 -20.65 4.96
CA VAL A 117 17.86 -21.81 5.77
C VAL A 117 16.53 -22.40 5.31
N LEU A 118 15.54 -21.55 5.03
CA LEU A 118 14.19 -21.99 4.67
C LEU A 118 14.06 -22.42 3.21
N GLU A 119 14.87 -21.90 2.29
CA GLU A 119 14.89 -22.36 0.88
C GLU A 119 15.00 -23.88 0.75
N ASN A 120 15.71 -24.54 1.68
CA ASN A 120 15.89 -26.00 1.68
C ASN A 120 14.91 -26.76 2.59
N LYS A 121 14.09 -26.07 3.39
CA LYS A 121 13.15 -26.67 4.35
C LYS A 121 11.68 -26.57 3.91
N LEU A 122 11.36 -25.61 3.05
CA LEU A 122 10.01 -25.42 2.54
C LEU A 122 9.67 -26.51 1.50
N ASN A 123 8.39 -26.81 1.32
CA ASN A 123 7.90 -27.67 0.24
C ASN A 123 8.37 -27.18 -1.14
N SER A 124 8.54 -28.09 -2.11
CA SER A 124 9.19 -27.81 -3.40
C SER A 124 8.53 -26.73 -4.27
N GLY A 125 7.25 -26.40 -4.06
CA GLY A 125 6.55 -25.32 -4.76
C GLY A 125 6.60 -23.96 -4.04
N SER A 126 7.08 -23.92 -2.80
CA SER A 126 7.21 -22.69 -2.03
C SER A 126 8.48 -21.93 -2.37
N MET A 127 8.40 -20.60 -2.31
CA MET A 127 9.51 -19.68 -2.55
C MET A 127 9.63 -18.69 -1.40
N ILE A 128 10.84 -18.20 -1.16
CA ILE A 128 11.13 -17.18 -0.16
C ILE A 128 11.97 -16.06 -0.78
N ASN A 129 11.45 -14.84 -0.64
CA ASN A 129 11.97 -13.63 -1.25
C ASN A 129 12.49 -12.68 -0.19
N PHE A 130 13.66 -12.13 -0.50
CA PHE A 130 14.27 -11.01 0.20
C PHE A 130 15.19 -10.32 -0.79
N ASN A 131 14.85 -9.08 -1.15
CA ASN A 131 15.65 -8.17 -1.96
C ASN A 131 16.03 -6.99 -1.06
N GLU A 132 17.29 -6.93 -0.66
CA GLU A 132 17.81 -5.93 0.28
C GLU A 132 17.53 -4.47 -0.13
N ASN A 133 17.41 -4.18 -1.42
CA ASN A 133 17.12 -2.83 -1.92
C ASN A 133 15.65 -2.41 -1.76
N LEU A 134 14.74 -3.37 -1.55
CA LEU A 134 13.30 -3.13 -1.45
C LEU A 134 12.72 -3.55 -0.09
N ASP A 135 13.32 -4.57 0.52
CA ASP A 135 12.79 -5.28 1.68
C ASP A 135 13.50 -4.91 2.99
N VAL A 136 14.56 -4.10 2.92
CA VAL A 136 15.03 -3.34 4.07
C VAL A 136 14.29 -2.01 4.10
N ILE A 137 13.40 -1.86 5.06
CA ILE A 137 12.48 -0.72 5.10
C ILE A 137 13.19 0.52 5.65
N GLU A 138 13.49 1.46 4.76
CA GLU A 138 14.13 2.73 5.11
C GLU A 138 13.35 3.46 6.21
N GLY A 139 14.07 3.91 7.23
CA GLY A 139 13.51 4.66 8.36
C GLY A 139 12.79 3.80 9.40
N LEU A 140 12.57 2.51 9.15
CA LEU A 140 11.99 1.60 10.12
C LEU A 140 13.04 1.25 11.19
N GLN A 141 13.08 2.04 12.26
CA GLN A 141 14.01 1.90 13.38
C GLN A 141 13.38 2.39 14.70
N VAL A 142 14.08 2.26 15.84
CA VAL A 142 13.51 2.49 17.18
C VAL A 142 14.16 3.63 17.99
N ARG A 143 15.17 4.29 17.43
CA ARG A 143 15.93 5.38 18.09
C ARG A 143 15.37 6.76 17.83
N ASP A 144 14.82 6.97 16.64
CA ASP A 144 14.27 8.24 16.21
C ASP A 144 12.77 8.03 15.95
N ARG A 145 11.96 8.59 16.85
CA ARG A 145 10.50 8.49 16.79
C ARG A 145 9.95 9.10 15.50
N GLU A 146 10.50 10.23 15.07
CA GLU A 146 9.99 10.98 13.92
C GLU A 146 10.31 10.22 12.64
N LYS A 147 11.54 9.76 12.47
CA LYS A 147 11.91 8.92 11.32
C LYS A 147 11.11 7.60 11.30
N PHE A 148 10.79 7.01 12.46
CA PHE A 148 9.92 5.83 12.53
C PHE A 148 8.48 6.12 12.06
N CYS A 149 7.87 7.20 12.56
CA CYS A 149 6.49 7.55 12.26
C CYS A 149 6.32 8.10 10.83
N ASN A 150 7.27 8.91 10.35
CA ASN A 150 7.15 9.71 9.14
C ASN A 150 7.64 8.94 7.90
N ASP A 151 8.66 8.09 8.08
CA ASP A 151 9.28 7.33 6.98
C ASP A 151 9.08 5.83 7.17
N GLY A 152 9.54 5.29 8.31
CA GLY A 152 9.65 3.84 8.53
C GLY A 152 8.35 3.06 8.43
N MET A 153 7.36 3.41 9.25
CA MET A 153 6.07 2.73 9.26
C MET A 153 5.28 2.98 7.95
N PRO A 154 5.24 4.21 7.39
CA PRO A 154 4.66 4.46 6.07
C PRO A 154 5.32 3.62 4.96
N ASN A 155 6.64 3.50 4.95
CA ASN A 155 7.37 2.68 3.98
C ASN A 155 7.11 1.19 4.15
N LEU A 156 6.94 0.70 5.38
CA LEU A 156 6.53 -0.68 5.64
C LEU A 156 5.13 -0.96 5.07
N VAL A 157 4.16 -0.08 5.33
CA VAL A 157 2.79 -0.21 4.78
C VAL A 157 2.81 -0.19 3.25
N LYS A 158 3.54 0.76 2.65
CA LYS A 158 3.71 0.82 1.18
C LYS A 158 4.26 -0.48 0.64
N ARG A 159 5.33 -1.00 1.24
CA ARG A 159 5.96 -2.25 0.78
C ARG A 159 5.02 -3.45 0.87
N ILE A 160 4.19 -3.51 1.92
CA ILE A 160 3.15 -4.54 2.07
C ILE A 160 2.13 -4.47 0.92
N TYR A 161 1.61 -3.28 0.60
CA TYR A 161 0.69 -3.13 -0.54
C TYR A 161 1.35 -3.46 -1.88
N ASN A 162 2.60 -3.03 -2.12
CA ASN A 162 3.33 -3.41 -3.33
C ASN A 162 3.44 -4.93 -3.53
N ILE A 163 3.52 -5.69 -2.43
CA ILE A 163 3.57 -7.16 -2.46
C ILE A 163 2.17 -7.76 -2.61
N ALA A 164 1.17 -7.17 -1.95
CA ALA A 164 -0.22 -7.62 -2.02
C ALA A 164 -0.81 -7.45 -3.42
N ASP A 165 -0.58 -6.30 -4.05
CA ASP A 165 -1.26 -5.84 -5.28
C ASP A 165 -0.46 -6.12 -6.58
N ASP A 166 0.53 -7.01 -6.55
CA ASP A 166 1.40 -7.34 -7.72
C ASP A 166 0.69 -8.02 -8.92
N GLY A 167 -0.65 -8.01 -8.97
CA GLY A 167 -1.47 -8.54 -10.06
C GLY A 167 -1.86 -10.01 -9.92
N TYR A 168 -1.38 -10.73 -8.91
CA TYR A 168 -1.80 -12.11 -8.63
C TYR A 168 -2.91 -12.14 -7.56
N SER A 169 -4.06 -12.79 -7.86
CA SER A 169 -5.22 -12.95 -6.94
C SER A 169 -4.97 -13.87 -5.73
N SER A 170 -3.71 -14.01 -5.30
CA SER A 170 -3.32 -14.84 -4.19
C SER A 170 -3.77 -14.25 -2.85
N GLU A 171 -4.26 -15.11 -1.96
CA GLU A 171 -4.49 -14.78 -0.56
C GLU A 171 -3.19 -14.25 0.09
N VAL A 172 -3.29 -13.12 0.80
CA VAL A 172 -2.17 -12.46 1.49
C VAL A 172 -2.31 -12.66 2.99
N ILE A 173 -1.28 -13.22 3.60
CA ILE A 173 -1.17 -13.46 5.03
C ILE A 173 -0.09 -12.56 5.63
N LEU A 174 -0.35 -11.93 6.77
CA LEU A 174 0.68 -11.25 7.55
C LEU A 174 1.12 -12.12 8.72
N ASN A 175 2.43 -12.38 8.81
CA ASN A 175 3.05 -12.98 9.97
C ASN A 175 3.67 -11.87 10.84
N ILE A 176 3.00 -11.54 11.93
CA ILE A 176 3.38 -10.46 12.85
C ILE A 176 4.10 -11.01 14.10
N THR A 177 4.60 -12.24 14.03
CA THR A 177 5.30 -12.91 15.15
C THR A 177 6.54 -12.15 15.59
N ALA A 178 7.32 -11.65 14.63
CA ALA A 178 8.64 -11.08 14.88
C ALA A 178 8.79 -9.67 14.31
N GLY A 179 9.94 -9.05 14.57
CA GLY A 179 10.22 -7.66 14.22
C GLY A 179 9.99 -6.71 15.39
N TYR A 180 9.94 -5.42 15.08
CA TYR A 180 9.76 -4.40 16.10
C TYR A 180 8.33 -4.40 16.64
N LYS A 181 8.17 -4.54 17.96
CA LYS A 181 6.85 -4.59 18.61
C LYS A 181 5.98 -3.37 18.33
N GLY A 182 6.57 -2.21 18.06
CA GLY A 182 5.82 -1.00 17.70
C GLY A 182 5.13 -1.05 16.33
N THR A 183 5.47 -1.99 15.44
CA THR A 183 4.74 -2.16 14.16
C THR A 183 3.46 -2.96 14.33
N ILE A 184 3.38 -3.83 15.35
CA ILE A 184 2.27 -4.78 15.55
C ILE A 184 0.89 -4.10 15.54
N PRO A 185 0.66 -2.96 16.25
CA PRO A 185 -0.64 -2.30 16.22
C PRO A 185 -1.06 -1.85 14.82
N PHE A 186 -0.14 -1.25 14.06
CA PHE A 186 -0.42 -0.80 12.69
C PHE A 186 -0.66 -1.97 11.73
N LEU A 187 0.13 -3.04 11.83
CA LEU A 187 -0.06 -4.25 11.02
C LEU A 187 -1.36 -4.98 11.37
N THR A 188 -1.78 -4.93 12.64
CA THR A 188 -3.06 -5.47 13.07
C THR A 188 -4.20 -4.69 12.42
N ILE A 189 -4.18 -3.34 12.47
CA ILE A 189 -5.16 -2.50 11.78
C ILE A 189 -5.16 -2.77 10.28
N LEU A 190 -3.98 -2.82 9.64
CA LEU A 190 -3.84 -3.13 8.22
C LEU A 190 -4.50 -4.47 7.87
N GLY A 191 -4.26 -5.51 8.66
CA GLY A 191 -4.85 -6.83 8.45
C GLY A 191 -6.35 -6.89 8.68
N GLN A 192 -6.89 -6.12 9.64
CA GLN A 192 -8.35 -6.03 9.85
C GLN A 192 -9.03 -5.25 8.71
N VAL A 193 -8.46 -4.12 8.30
CA VAL A 193 -8.99 -3.24 7.25
C VAL A 193 -9.02 -3.93 5.88
N ASN A 194 -7.98 -4.71 5.57
CA ASN A 194 -7.85 -5.41 4.29
C ASN A 194 -8.30 -6.88 4.33
N HIS A 195 -8.76 -7.36 5.49
CA HIS A 195 -9.11 -8.77 5.72
C HIS A 195 -7.98 -9.77 5.43
N PHE A 196 -6.72 -9.36 5.64
CA PHE A 196 -5.59 -10.28 5.57
C PHE A 196 -5.56 -11.17 6.82
N PRO A 197 -5.47 -12.51 6.70
CA PRO A 197 -5.20 -13.36 7.84
C PRO A 197 -3.93 -12.93 8.56
N LEU A 198 -4.03 -12.81 9.88
CA LEU A 198 -2.94 -12.41 10.77
C LEU A 198 -2.49 -13.62 11.58
N TYR A 199 -1.21 -13.97 11.51
CA TYR A 199 -0.62 -15.03 12.33
C TYR A 199 0.42 -14.49 13.29
N TYR A 200 0.42 -15.05 14.50
CA TYR A 200 1.34 -14.72 15.59
C TYR A 200 1.67 -16.00 16.36
N ILE A 201 2.94 -16.27 16.65
CA ILE A 201 3.33 -17.31 17.61
C ILE A 201 3.51 -16.70 18.99
N PHE A 202 2.84 -17.29 19.98
CA PHE A 202 3.11 -17.01 21.38
C PHE A 202 4.41 -17.69 21.80
N GLU A 203 5.42 -16.90 22.22
CA GLU A 203 6.80 -17.37 22.40
C GLU A 203 6.91 -18.53 23.40
N GLU A 204 6.05 -18.59 24.43
CA GLU A 204 6.13 -19.58 25.51
C GLU A 204 5.40 -20.91 25.24
N THR A 205 4.36 -20.92 24.40
CA THR A 205 3.48 -22.10 24.25
C THR A 205 3.60 -22.80 22.90
N ASP A 206 4.49 -22.32 22.04
CA ASP A 206 4.67 -22.78 20.65
C ASP A 206 3.42 -22.70 19.77
N ALA A 207 2.32 -22.14 20.27
CA ALA A 207 1.04 -22.13 19.60
C ALA A 207 1.01 -21.06 18.50
N LEU A 208 0.69 -21.49 17.28
CA LEU A 208 0.35 -20.60 16.19
C LEU A 208 -1.08 -20.07 16.41
N ILE A 209 -1.20 -18.76 16.57
CA ILE A 209 -2.47 -18.08 16.76
C ILE A 209 -2.82 -17.37 15.46
N LYS A 210 -4.01 -17.69 14.91
CA LYS A 210 -4.65 -16.87 13.88
C LYS A 210 -5.51 -15.82 14.57
N ILE A 211 -5.16 -14.54 14.43
CA ILE A 211 -5.97 -13.45 14.96
C ILE A 211 -7.25 -13.35 14.11
N PRO A 212 -8.45 -13.44 14.73
CA PRO A 212 -9.69 -13.43 13.98
C PRO A 212 -9.95 -12.06 13.34
N GLN A 213 -10.68 -12.06 12.24
CA GLN A 213 -11.27 -10.85 11.68
C GLN A 213 -12.42 -10.43 12.59
N THR A 214 -12.40 -9.18 13.03
CA THR A 214 -13.40 -8.61 13.92
C THR A 214 -14.42 -7.80 13.13
N PRO A 215 -15.71 -7.82 13.49
CA PRO A 215 -16.74 -7.04 12.81
C PRO A 215 -16.70 -5.57 13.26
N VAL A 216 -15.56 -4.91 13.06
CA VAL A 216 -15.38 -3.48 13.33
C VAL A 216 -15.74 -2.71 12.07
N ASP A 217 -16.65 -1.75 12.21
CA ASP A 217 -17.00 -0.85 11.12
C ASP A 217 -16.11 0.41 11.13
N ILE A 218 -15.83 0.92 9.93
CA ILE A 218 -15.01 2.11 9.72
C ILE A 218 -15.91 3.19 9.15
N ASP A 219 -15.72 4.43 9.61
CA ASP A 219 -16.43 5.59 9.07
C ASP A 219 -15.90 5.96 7.67
N TRP A 220 -16.32 5.18 6.66
CA TRP A 220 -15.98 5.41 5.25
C TRP A 220 -16.63 6.68 4.69
N GLU A 221 -17.65 7.23 5.34
CA GLU A 221 -18.25 8.50 4.97
C GLU A 221 -17.26 9.63 5.23
N LYS A 222 -16.60 9.63 6.40
CA LYS A 222 -15.58 10.61 6.74
C LYS A 222 -14.35 10.57 5.83
N ILE A 223 -13.92 9.38 5.43
CA ILE A 223 -12.85 9.22 4.43
C ILE A 223 -13.30 9.81 3.09
N GLY A 224 -14.51 9.48 2.65
CA GLY A 224 -15.03 9.95 1.36
C GLY A 224 -15.25 11.45 1.28
N LYS A 225 -15.69 12.09 2.36
CA LYS A 225 -15.83 13.56 2.45
C LYS A 225 -14.51 14.30 2.25
N ASN A 226 -13.39 13.63 2.54
CA ASN A 226 -12.04 14.20 2.46
C ASN A 226 -11.20 13.56 1.33
N ALA A 227 -11.85 12.90 0.36
CA ALA A 227 -11.18 12.16 -0.70
C ALA A 227 -10.25 13.05 -1.55
N ASP A 228 -10.65 14.28 -1.86
CA ASP A 228 -9.84 15.24 -2.61
C ASP A 228 -8.48 15.48 -1.94
N LEU A 229 -8.51 15.81 -0.64
CA LEU A 229 -7.30 16.07 0.14
C LEU A 229 -6.46 14.80 0.32
N LEU A 230 -7.09 13.65 0.57
CA LEU A 230 -6.38 12.37 0.71
C LEU A 230 -5.69 11.96 -0.59
N GLU A 231 -6.35 12.13 -1.74
CA GLU A 231 -5.75 11.87 -3.05
C GLU A 231 -4.60 12.85 -3.34
N LYS A 232 -4.78 14.13 -3.01
CA LYS A 232 -3.74 15.16 -3.14
C LYS A 232 -2.50 14.81 -2.33
N LEU A 233 -2.67 14.45 -1.05
CA LEU A 233 -1.57 14.01 -0.18
C LEU A 233 -0.94 12.69 -0.67
N GLU A 234 -1.73 11.75 -1.21
CA GLU A 234 -1.20 10.54 -1.84
C GLU A 234 -0.30 10.92 -3.02
N LYS A 235 -0.76 11.78 -3.94
CA LYS A 235 -0.02 12.17 -5.15
C LYS A 235 1.24 12.96 -4.84
N GLU A 236 1.10 14.07 -4.12
CA GLU A 236 2.21 14.99 -3.84
C GLU A 236 3.13 14.45 -2.74
N GLY A 237 2.59 13.65 -1.81
CA GLY A 237 3.33 13.04 -0.71
C GLY A 237 3.43 13.95 0.49
N THR A 238 4.23 14.99 0.36
CA THR A 238 4.48 15.93 1.43
C THR A 238 4.25 17.35 0.91
N ILE A 239 3.35 18.08 1.56
CA ILE A 239 2.89 19.40 1.12
C ILE A 239 3.18 20.42 2.21
N GLU A 240 3.69 21.60 1.83
CA GLU A 240 3.85 22.73 2.75
C GLU A 240 2.46 23.24 3.18
N GLU A 241 2.15 23.22 4.48
CA GLU A 241 0.82 23.58 4.99
C GLU A 241 0.43 25.01 4.63
N LYS A 242 1.40 25.94 4.63
CA LYS A 242 1.18 27.34 4.23
C LYS A 242 0.79 27.54 2.76
N LYS A 243 0.98 26.54 1.90
CA LYS A 243 0.59 26.57 0.47
C LYS A 243 -0.80 25.97 0.24
N MET A 244 -1.41 25.39 1.26
CA MET A 244 -2.76 24.82 1.17
C MET A 244 -3.84 25.90 1.16
N CYS A 245 -4.95 25.65 0.47
CA CYS A 245 -6.09 26.54 0.48
C CYS A 245 -6.90 26.43 1.80
N GLN A 246 -7.87 27.32 2.01
CA GLN A 246 -8.66 27.31 3.25
C GLN A 246 -9.51 26.04 3.39
N GLU A 247 -10.01 25.49 2.27
CA GLU A 247 -10.76 24.24 2.25
C GLU A 247 -9.89 23.07 2.73
N ASP A 248 -8.66 22.95 2.21
CA ASP A 248 -7.69 21.94 2.62
C ASP A 248 -7.40 22.02 4.13
N ILE A 249 -7.13 23.23 4.65
CA ILE A 249 -6.86 23.45 6.09
C ILE A 249 -8.05 23.04 6.96
N LYS A 250 -9.28 23.25 6.49
CA LYS A 250 -10.48 22.81 7.20
C LYS A 250 -10.59 21.29 7.18
N ALA A 251 -10.39 20.66 6.02
CA ALA A 251 -10.44 19.21 5.85
C ALA A 251 -9.37 18.48 6.68
N LEU A 252 -8.17 19.05 6.84
CA LEU A 252 -7.11 18.48 7.69
C LEU A 252 -7.59 18.20 9.12
N LYS A 253 -8.42 19.07 9.69
CA LYS A 253 -8.94 18.88 11.06
C LYS A 253 -9.83 17.65 11.17
N ASP A 254 -10.55 17.33 10.10
CA ASP A 254 -11.42 16.15 10.08
C ASP A 254 -10.57 14.88 10.00
N ILE A 255 -9.45 14.90 9.28
CA ILE A 255 -8.57 13.73 9.07
C ILE A 255 -7.29 13.76 9.91
N GLU A 256 -7.27 14.50 11.02
CA GLU A 256 -6.08 14.72 11.87
C GLU A 256 -5.35 13.41 12.25
N THR A 257 -6.10 12.33 12.50
CA THR A 257 -5.53 11.01 12.87
C THR A 257 -4.88 10.26 11.70
N LEU A 258 -5.07 10.73 10.47
CA LEU A 258 -4.60 10.10 9.22
C LEU A 258 -3.37 10.82 8.63
N ILE A 259 -2.98 11.94 9.21
CA ILE A 259 -1.88 12.76 8.75
C ILE A 259 -0.77 12.84 9.80
N GLU A 260 0.37 13.35 9.38
CA GLU A 260 1.48 13.74 10.25
C GLU A 260 1.90 15.17 9.89
N ARG A 261 2.31 15.94 10.91
CA ARG A 261 2.87 17.29 10.72
C ARG A 261 4.30 17.33 11.20
N TYR A 262 5.22 17.77 10.33
CA TYR A 262 6.62 17.96 10.68
C TYR A 262 7.19 19.16 9.94
N GLU A 263 7.80 20.10 10.66
CA GLU A 263 8.43 21.31 10.09
C GLU A 263 7.51 22.14 9.16
N GLY A 264 6.20 22.21 9.45
CA GLY A 264 5.22 22.92 8.62
C GLY A 264 4.86 22.19 7.32
N MET A 265 5.25 20.93 7.21
CA MET A 265 4.85 20.00 6.16
C MET A 265 3.76 19.06 6.66
N VAL A 266 2.90 18.61 5.74
CA VAL A 266 1.83 17.65 5.99
C VAL A 266 1.95 16.48 5.02
N CYS A 267 1.82 15.25 5.52
CA CYS A 267 1.74 14.03 4.71
C CYS A 267 0.77 13.02 5.33
N LEU A 268 0.41 11.97 4.57
CA LEU A 268 -0.34 10.83 5.14
C LEU A 268 0.57 10.05 6.09
N ASN A 269 0.07 9.79 7.30
CA ASN A 269 0.71 8.83 8.19
C ASN A 269 0.34 7.39 7.78
N SER A 270 0.81 6.41 8.55
CA SER A 270 0.58 4.99 8.25
C SER A 270 -0.91 4.61 8.22
N LEU A 271 -1.73 5.18 9.10
CA LEU A 271 -3.18 4.95 9.11
C LEU A 271 -3.85 5.62 7.92
N GLY A 272 -3.44 6.85 7.58
CA GLY A 272 -3.92 7.53 6.38
C GLY A 272 -3.70 6.71 5.12
N ILE A 273 -2.49 6.15 4.96
CA ILE A 273 -2.19 5.23 3.86
C ILE A 273 -3.10 4.00 3.89
N ILE A 274 -3.23 3.34 5.04
CA ILE A 274 -4.04 2.12 5.18
C ILE A 274 -5.50 2.36 4.77
N PHE A 275 -6.14 3.37 5.37
CA PHE A 275 -7.56 3.65 5.17
C PHE A 275 -7.83 4.22 3.78
N TRP A 276 -6.98 5.13 3.29
CA TRP A 276 -7.14 5.69 1.95
C TRP A 276 -7.00 4.62 0.86
N HIS A 277 -5.97 3.77 0.97
CA HIS A 277 -5.76 2.68 0.02
C HIS A 277 -6.96 1.73 0.00
N ARG A 278 -7.43 1.29 1.18
CA ARG A 278 -8.60 0.40 1.26
C ARG A 278 -9.86 1.06 0.71
N TYR A 279 -10.09 2.32 1.02
CA TYR A 279 -11.22 3.07 0.50
C TYR A 279 -11.20 3.10 -1.03
N ARG A 280 -10.09 3.52 -1.64
CA ARG A 280 -9.94 3.55 -3.10
C ARG A 280 -10.03 2.16 -3.74
N SER A 281 -9.61 1.11 -3.05
CA SER A 281 -9.79 -0.27 -3.55
C SER A 281 -11.26 -0.70 -3.61
N SER A 282 -12.13 -0.09 -2.79
CA SER A 282 -13.54 -0.48 -2.59
C SER A 282 -14.53 0.33 -3.45
N TYR A 283 -14.09 1.46 -4.02
CA TYR A 283 -14.91 2.35 -4.83
C TYR A 283 -14.22 2.63 -6.16
N GLU A 284 -15.01 2.86 -7.21
CA GLU A 284 -14.54 3.54 -8.41
C GLU A 284 -14.57 5.05 -8.17
N LEU A 285 -13.45 5.72 -8.46
CA LEU A 285 -13.30 7.15 -8.28
C LEU A 285 -13.35 7.86 -9.64
N PHE A 286 -14.19 8.88 -9.73
CA PHE A 286 -14.26 9.80 -10.86
C PHE A 286 -14.08 11.22 -10.35
N LYS A 287 -13.60 12.10 -11.22
CA LYS A 287 -13.38 13.52 -10.91
C LYS A 287 -14.33 14.35 -11.73
N LEU A 288 -15.26 15.04 -11.08
CA LEU A 288 -16.18 15.94 -11.75
C LEU A 288 -15.64 17.37 -11.65
N TYR A 289 -15.69 18.12 -12.75
CA TYR A 289 -15.40 19.55 -12.72
C TYR A 289 -16.36 20.26 -11.77
N LYS A 290 -15.91 21.32 -11.10
CA LYS A 290 -16.64 22.00 -10.01
C LYS A 290 -18.14 22.19 -10.26
N ASP A 291 -18.51 22.79 -11.38
CA ASP A 291 -19.92 23.06 -11.71
C ASP A 291 -20.74 21.76 -11.88
N GLU A 292 -20.13 20.74 -12.49
CA GLU A 292 -20.74 19.42 -12.67
C GLU A 292 -20.83 18.66 -11.33
N PHE A 293 -19.81 18.76 -10.48
CA PHE A 293 -19.84 18.20 -9.13
C PHE A 293 -20.98 18.78 -8.30
N GLU A 294 -21.10 20.11 -8.27
CA GLU A 294 -22.15 20.82 -7.54
C GLU A 294 -23.55 20.48 -8.03
N ARG A 295 -23.69 20.15 -9.33
CA ARG A 295 -24.94 19.64 -9.91
C ARG A 295 -25.18 18.19 -9.48
N TYR A 296 -24.19 17.33 -9.65
CA TYR A 296 -24.27 15.90 -9.37
C TYR A 296 -24.69 15.59 -7.94
N ILE A 297 -24.15 16.30 -6.95
CA ILE A 297 -24.50 16.09 -5.53
C ILE A 297 -25.95 16.49 -5.19
N LYS A 298 -26.63 17.25 -6.06
CA LYS A 298 -28.02 17.71 -5.89
C LYS A 298 -29.03 16.87 -6.67
N LEU A 299 -28.57 15.91 -7.48
CA LEU A 299 -29.43 15.07 -8.31
C LEU A 299 -30.34 14.18 -7.44
N ALA A 300 -31.50 13.85 -8.01
CA ALA A 300 -32.33 12.79 -7.45
C ALA A 300 -31.61 11.45 -7.57
N GLU A 301 -31.91 10.53 -6.65
CA GLU A 301 -31.21 9.24 -6.55
C GLU A 301 -31.30 8.41 -7.84
N ASP A 302 -32.44 8.44 -8.54
CA ASP A 302 -32.62 7.73 -9.80
C ASP A 302 -31.77 8.32 -10.94
N GLU A 303 -31.70 9.66 -11.04
CA GLU A 303 -30.85 10.34 -12.01
C GLU A 303 -29.36 10.08 -11.75
N LYS A 304 -28.97 10.15 -10.47
CA LYS A 304 -27.61 9.87 -10.03
C LYS A 304 -27.19 8.43 -10.37
N ASN A 305 -28.06 7.45 -10.09
CA ASN A 305 -27.81 6.06 -10.44
C ASN A 305 -27.63 5.84 -11.95
N ARG A 306 -28.36 6.57 -12.80
CA ARG A 306 -28.15 6.51 -14.27
C ARG A 306 -26.78 7.06 -14.66
N ILE A 307 -26.37 8.19 -14.09
CA ILE A 307 -25.04 8.76 -14.34
C ILE A 307 -23.94 7.82 -13.85
N ASP A 308 -24.11 7.21 -12.69
CA ASP A 308 -23.12 6.28 -12.13
C ASP A 308 -22.92 5.07 -13.05
N LYS A 309 -24.01 4.50 -13.58
CA LYS A 309 -23.94 3.43 -14.60
C LYS A 309 -23.19 3.88 -15.86
N ALA A 310 -23.46 5.09 -16.36
CA ALA A 310 -22.78 5.65 -17.53
C ALA A 310 -21.27 5.86 -17.29
N LEU A 311 -20.88 6.33 -16.10
CA LEU A 311 -19.47 6.47 -15.71
C LEU A 311 -18.76 5.12 -15.65
N LEU A 312 -19.42 4.11 -15.08
CA LEU A 312 -18.90 2.74 -15.04
C LEU A 312 -18.78 2.11 -16.44
N ASP A 313 -19.73 2.37 -17.36
CA ASP A 313 -19.63 1.91 -18.75
C ASP A 313 -18.45 2.56 -19.48
N LEU A 314 -18.27 3.88 -19.33
CA LEU A 314 -17.12 4.61 -19.85
C LEU A 314 -15.81 3.96 -19.39
N LYS A 315 -15.66 3.79 -18.07
CA LYS A 315 -14.45 3.20 -17.48
C LYS A 315 -14.20 1.79 -18.00
N LYS A 316 -15.23 0.94 -17.98
CA LYS A 316 -15.13 -0.44 -18.46
C LYS A 316 -14.69 -0.51 -19.93
N LYS A 317 -15.23 0.36 -20.80
CA LYS A 317 -14.83 0.42 -22.21
C LYS A 317 -13.37 0.88 -22.37
N TYR A 318 -12.98 1.90 -21.62
CA TYR A 318 -11.59 2.38 -21.62
C TYR A 318 -10.61 1.29 -21.19
N GLU A 319 -10.88 0.60 -20.08
CA GLU A 319 -10.00 -0.46 -19.56
C GLU A 319 -9.90 -1.66 -20.51
N ASN A 320 -10.97 -1.97 -21.26
CA ASN A 320 -10.94 -3.03 -22.27
C ASN A 320 -10.14 -2.62 -23.52
N ASN A 321 -10.34 -1.41 -24.03
CA ASN A 321 -9.65 -0.89 -25.20
C ASN A 321 -9.62 0.65 -25.18
N PRO A 322 -8.52 1.27 -24.72
CA PRO A 322 -8.40 2.74 -24.69
C PRO A 322 -8.50 3.41 -26.07
N GLY A 323 -8.29 2.65 -27.16
CA GLY A 323 -8.39 3.13 -28.54
C GLY A 323 -9.76 2.93 -29.19
N ASP A 324 -10.78 2.49 -28.44
CA ASP A 324 -12.11 2.24 -28.99
C ASP A 324 -12.74 3.54 -29.54
N SER A 325 -13.26 3.50 -30.77
CA SER A 325 -13.92 4.64 -31.39
C SER A 325 -15.22 5.03 -30.70
N GLN A 326 -15.85 4.12 -29.95
CA GLN A 326 -17.02 4.41 -29.11
C GLN A 326 -16.71 5.37 -27.95
N LEU A 327 -15.44 5.48 -27.55
CA LEU A 327 -15.00 6.43 -26.53
C LEU A 327 -14.92 7.88 -27.07
N LYS A 328 -15.02 8.04 -28.39
CA LYS A 328 -14.83 9.31 -29.12
C LYS A 328 -16.03 9.63 -30.03
N HIS A 329 -17.16 9.92 -29.41
CA HIS A 329 -18.34 10.43 -30.10
C HIS A 329 -18.06 11.82 -30.72
N ARG A 330 -18.35 11.97 -32.01
CA ARG A 330 -18.17 13.24 -32.73
C ARG A 330 -19.40 14.13 -32.57
N LEU A 331 -19.21 15.31 -31.96
CA LEU A 331 -20.18 16.40 -31.95
C LEU A 331 -19.92 17.33 -33.14
N GLN A 332 -20.81 17.34 -34.13
CA GLN A 332 -20.67 18.25 -35.28
C GLN A 332 -20.81 19.70 -34.82
N GLY A 333 -19.92 20.57 -35.30
CA GLY A 333 -19.93 22.00 -34.95
C GLY A 333 -19.45 22.33 -33.54
N CYS A 334 -18.83 21.38 -32.83
CA CYS A 334 -18.27 21.59 -31.50
C CYS A 334 -16.75 21.40 -31.52
N SER A 335 -16.01 22.36 -30.98
CA SER A 335 -14.58 22.22 -30.70
C SER A 335 -14.41 21.85 -29.23
N LEU A 336 -14.01 20.63 -28.95
CA LEU A 336 -13.78 20.17 -27.58
C LEU A 336 -12.51 20.80 -26.99
N PRO A 337 -12.45 21.01 -25.66
CA PRO A 337 -11.22 21.38 -24.99
C PRO A 337 -10.08 20.39 -25.30
N THR A 338 -8.85 20.90 -25.36
CA THR A 338 -7.68 20.08 -25.70
C THR A 338 -7.53 18.91 -24.73
N GLY A 339 -7.36 17.69 -25.27
CA GLY A 339 -7.18 16.48 -24.48
C GLY A 339 -8.48 15.81 -24.01
N TYR A 340 -9.65 16.41 -24.26
CA TYR A 340 -10.93 15.83 -23.88
C TYR A 340 -11.64 15.18 -25.07
N ASP A 341 -12.23 14.02 -24.84
CA ASP A 341 -13.08 13.30 -25.77
C ASP A 341 -14.54 13.35 -25.30
N CYS A 342 -15.50 13.09 -26.20
CA CYS A 342 -16.91 12.98 -25.85
C CYS A 342 -17.31 11.50 -25.87
N PHE A 343 -17.85 11.00 -24.76
CA PHE A 343 -18.43 9.67 -24.67
C PHE A 343 -19.95 9.76 -24.79
N LYS A 344 -20.57 8.78 -25.46
CA LYS A 344 -22.02 8.68 -25.60
C LYS A 344 -22.47 7.28 -25.22
N CYS A 345 -23.48 7.19 -24.36
CA CYS A 345 -24.16 5.95 -24.01
C CYS A 345 -25.67 6.18 -23.82
N ASN A 346 -26.41 5.08 -23.69
CA ASN A 346 -27.84 5.08 -23.42
C ASN A 346 -28.09 4.33 -22.12
N GLU A 347 -28.71 4.98 -21.14
CA GLU A 347 -29.10 4.39 -19.86
C GLU A 347 -30.60 4.58 -19.66
N GLU A 348 -31.36 3.48 -19.56
CA GLU A 348 -32.82 3.52 -19.30
C GLU A 348 -33.61 4.41 -20.29
N ARG A 349 -33.24 4.41 -21.58
CA ARG A 349 -33.80 5.27 -22.67
C ARG A 349 -33.48 6.76 -22.53
N VAL A 350 -32.52 7.10 -21.68
CA VAL A 350 -31.92 8.43 -21.60
C VAL A 350 -30.58 8.40 -22.31
N GLU A 351 -30.39 9.30 -23.25
CA GLU A 351 -29.13 9.48 -23.95
C GLU A 351 -28.21 10.36 -23.09
N ILE A 352 -27.05 9.83 -22.72
CA ILE A 352 -26.06 10.50 -21.88
C ILE A 352 -24.81 10.76 -22.70
N ARG A 353 -24.36 12.02 -22.70
CA ARG A 353 -23.07 12.46 -23.24
C ARG A 353 -22.20 13.04 -22.15
N MET A 354 -20.91 12.72 -22.21
CA MET A 354 -19.94 13.13 -21.19
C MET A 354 -18.68 13.64 -21.87
N LEU A 355 -18.25 14.84 -21.52
CA LEU A 355 -16.92 15.34 -21.90
C LEU A 355 -15.92 14.81 -20.88
N TRP A 356 -14.96 14.00 -21.32
CA TRP A 356 -14.09 13.24 -20.42
C TRP A 356 -12.63 13.23 -20.87
N HIS A 357 -11.75 13.00 -19.91
CA HIS A 357 -10.32 12.79 -20.09
C HIS A 357 -9.85 11.69 -19.12
N ALA A 358 -8.81 10.94 -19.48
CA ALA A 358 -8.19 10.00 -18.56
C ALA A 358 -6.67 10.11 -18.56
N GLU A 359 -6.09 10.04 -17.37
CA GLU A 359 -4.65 10.04 -17.14
C GLU A 359 -4.23 8.74 -16.47
N SER A 360 -3.29 8.02 -17.09
CA SER A 360 -2.66 6.87 -16.45
C SER A 360 -1.48 7.32 -15.60
N ARG A 361 -1.43 6.87 -14.35
CA ARG A 361 -0.33 7.12 -13.40
C ARG A 361 0.07 5.86 -12.67
N LYS A 362 1.31 5.80 -12.20
CA LYS A 362 1.70 4.81 -11.18
C LYS A 362 1.28 5.34 -9.81
N GLY A 363 0.54 4.53 -9.06
CA GLY A 363 0.25 4.78 -7.67
C GLY A 363 1.53 4.68 -6.83
N LYS A 364 1.48 5.26 -5.62
CA LYS A 364 2.62 5.21 -4.70
C LYS A 364 2.86 3.83 -4.09
N TYR A 365 1.97 2.89 -4.36
CA TYR A 365 1.99 1.53 -3.84
C TYR A 365 2.23 0.50 -4.97
N GLY A 366 2.82 0.96 -6.09
CA GLY A 366 3.25 0.11 -7.21
C GLY A 366 2.14 -0.27 -8.19
N GLU A 367 0.89 0.08 -7.90
CA GLU A 367 -0.27 -0.18 -8.72
C GLU A 367 -0.37 0.78 -9.91
N SER A 368 -0.97 0.33 -11.01
CA SER A 368 -1.28 1.19 -12.16
C SER A 368 -2.68 1.76 -11.97
N LEU A 369 -2.81 3.08 -12.00
CA LEU A 369 -4.07 3.79 -11.82
C LEU A 369 -4.43 4.59 -13.05
N THR A 370 -5.72 4.70 -13.30
CA THR A 370 -6.29 5.59 -14.30
C THR A 370 -7.25 6.54 -13.60
N ASP A 371 -6.94 7.82 -13.67
CA ASP A 371 -7.78 8.89 -13.16
C ASP A 371 -8.73 9.34 -14.27
N PHE A 372 -10.04 9.34 -14.02
CA PHE A 372 -11.07 9.80 -14.97
C PHE A 372 -11.57 11.18 -14.58
N TYR A 373 -11.43 12.14 -15.49
CA TYR A 373 -11.88 13.53 -15.34
C TYR A 373 -13.08 13.77 -16.24
N ILE A 374 -14.17 14.26 -15.68
CA ILE A 374 -15.44 14.50 -16.36
C ILE A 374 -15.76 15.99 -16.23
N ALA A 375 -15.70 16.68 -17.36
CA ALA A 375 -15.86 18.13 -17.39
C ALA A 375 -17.33 18.55 -17.33
N ILE A 376 -18.19 17.86 -18.09
CA ILE A 376 -19.62 18.12 -18.12
C ILE A 376 -20.36 16.85 -18.55
N ILE A 377 -21.55 16.66 -17.99
CA ILE A 377 -22.45 15.56 -18.33
C ILE A 377 -23.76 16.17 -18.83
N SER A 378 -24.31 15.67 -19.93
CA SER A 378 -25.64 16.06 -20.40
C SER A 378 -26.48 14.83 -20.67
N ALA A 379 -27.71 14.84 -20.15
CA ALA A 379 -28.67 13.76 -20.23
C ALA A 379 -29.98 14.29 -20.83
N GLY A 380 -30.60 13.52 -21.72
CA GLY A 380 -31.82 13.96 -22.41
C GLY A 380 -32.55 12.80 -23.10
N SER A 381 -33.81 13.04 -23.47
CA SER A 381 -34.64 12.05 -24.16
C SER A 381 -34.13 11.78 -25.59
N GLU A 382 -34.20 10.53 -26.04
CA GLU A 382 -33.97 10.11 -27.44
C GLU A 382 -35.00 10.77 -28.39
N VAL A 383 -34.83 12.05 -28.70
CA VAL A 383 -35.70 12.77 -29.65
C VAL A 383 -34.81 13.44 -30.70
N HIS A 384 -35.25 13.44 -31.96
CA HIS A 384 -34.45 13.85 -33.12
C HIS A 384 -33.84 15.28 -33.06
N ASN A 385 -34.30 16.16 -32.15
CA ASN A 385 -33.75 17.51 -31.94
C ASN A 385 -32.69 17.61 -30.83
N ALA A 386 -32.41 16.53 -30.11
CA ALA A 386 -31.54 16.58 -28.93
C ALA A 386 -30.10 16.93 -29.30
N ASN A 387 -29.62 16.54 -30.49
CA ASN A 387 -28.26 16.82 -30.95
C ASN A 387 -27.90 18.32 -30.95
N ASP A 388 -28.81 19.20 -31.37
CA ASP A 388 -28.54 20.64 -31.40
C ASP A 388 -28.45 21.23 -29.98
N GLU A 389 -29.24 20.71 -29.05
CA GLU A 389 -29.22 21.11 -27.64
C GLU A 389 -27.91 20.68 -26.96
N TYR A 390 -27.48 19.42 -27.16
CA TYR A 390 -26.19 18.95 -26.65
C TYR A 390 -25.01 19.72 -27.24
N VAL A 391 -25.01 19.96 -28.56
CA VAL A 391 -23.95 20.72 -29.22
C VAL A 391 -23.88 22.13 -28.66
N LYS A 392 -25.02 22.78 -28.41
CA LYS A 392 -25.06 24.09 -27.76
C LYS A 392 -24.47 24.05 -26.35
N THR A 393 -24.91 23.11 -25.51
CA THR A 393 -24.39 22.98 -24.13
C THR A 393 -22.87 22.77 -24.10
N PHE A 394 -22.35 21.88 -24.96
CA PHE A 394 -20.92 21.58 -25.01
C PHE A 394 -20.12 22.74 -25.61
N ASN A 395 -20.65 23.45 -26.61
CA ASN A 395 -20.03 24.65 -27.15
C ASN A 395 -19.97 25.78 -26.13
N ASP A 396 -21.08 26.04 -25.44
CA ASP A 396 -21.15 27.08 -24.40
C ASP A 396 -20.17 26.78 -23.26
N PHE A 397 -20.00 25.49 -22.91
CA PHE A 397 -18.99 25.06 -21.94
C PHE A 397 -17.56 25.26 -22.46
N ALA A 398 -17.25 24.77 -23.67
CA ALA A 398 -15.92 24.84 -24.26
C ALA A 398 -15.47 26.29 -24.54
N MET A 399 -16.39 27.19 -24.89
CA MET A 399 -16.11 28.63 -25.05
C MET A 399 -15.70 29.29 -23.74
N LYS A 400 -16.25 28.84 -22.61
CA LYS A 400 -15.93 29.36 -21.27
C LYS A 400 -14.69 28.72 -20.67
N HIS A 401 -14.38 27.48 -21.06
CA HIS A 401 -13.33 26.65 -20.46
C HIS A 401 -12.41 26.09 -21.54
N GLN A 402 -11.60 26.95 -22.16
CA GLN A 402 -10.59 26.51 -23.13
C GLN A 402 -9.51 25.65 -22.48
N ASP A 403 -9.13 25.99 -21.24
CA ASP A 403 -8.21 25.23 -20.39
C ASP A 403 -8.91 24.85 -19.08
N LEU A 404 -9.10 23.55 -18.85
CA LEU A 404 -9.70 23.03 -17.63
C LEU A 404 -8.63 22.88 -16.55
N GLU A 405 -8.67 23.75 -15.55
CA GLU A 405 -7.76 23.72 -14.40
C GLU A 405 -8.00 22.47 -13.54
N MET A 406 -6.94 21.69 -13.29
CA MET A 406 -7.04 20.38 -12.63
C MET A 406 -7.40 20.47 -11.14
N ASP A 407 -7.12 21.61 -10.50
CA ASP A 407 -7.47 21.90 -9.11
C ASP A 407 -8.97 22.18 -8.90
N LYS A 408 -9.74 22.36 -9.98
CA LYS A 408 -11.21 22.52 -9.94
C LYS A 408 -11.98 21.22 -10.06
N PHE A 409 -11.30 20.08 -10.06
CA PHE A 409 -11.94 18.77 -10.10
C PHE A 409 -12.12 18.19 -8.69
N HIS A 410 -13.30 17.63 -8.44
CA HIS A 410 -13.69 17.03 -7.18
C HIS A 410 -13.99 15.55 -7.35
N VAL A 411 -13.51 14.74 -6.42
CA VAL A 411 -13.66 13.29 -6.40
C VAL A 411 -15.07 12.91 -5.99
N ILE A 412 -15.70 12.08 -6.81
CA ILE A 412 -16.89 11.31 -6.46
C ILE A 412 -16.54 9.83 -6.34
N LYS A 413 -17.35 9.12 -5.57
CA LYS A 413 -17.22 7.68 -5.35
C LYS A 413 -18.43 6.96 -5.93
N ILE A 414 -18.18 5.86 -6.62
CA ILE A 414 -19.19 4.90 -7.07
C ILE A 414 -18.83 3.55 -6.48
N LYS A 415 -19.79 2.83 -5.90
CA LYS A 415 -19.51 1.53 -5.32
C LYS A 415 -19.22 0.51 -6.42
N LYS A 416 -18.15 -0.28 -6.25
CA LYS A 416 -17.78 -1.37 -7.15
C LYS A 416 -18.82 -2.50 -7.15
#